data_AF-A0A7K5ICF8-F1
#
_entry.id   AF-A0A7K5ICF8-F1
#
_cell.length_a   1.000
_cell.length_b   1.000
_cell.length_c   1.000
_cell.angle_alpha   90.00
_cell.angle_beta   90.00
_cell.angle_gamma   90.00
#
_symmetry.space_group_name_H-M   'P 1'
#
loop_
_entity.id
_entity.type
_entity.pdbx_description
1 polymer ?
#
loop_
_entity_poly.entity_id
_entity_poly.type
_entity_poly.pdbx_seq_one_letter_code
_entity_poly.pdbx_strand_id
1 'polypeptide(L)'
;VAVALSQVLPHPRYAGEATSGDVALARLARAVPFSAAVLPVCLPAPGLRFPPGTRCVATGWGDIREGGEKGPRGINGVNGVNGESTGS
;
A
#
# COMPACT_ATOMS: atom_id res chain seq x y z
N VAL A 1 7.65 -14.50 9.23
CA VAL A 1 7.81 -15.47 8.12
C VAL A 1 8.46 -14.74 6.96
N ALA A 2 9.55 -15.25 6.39
CA ALA A 2 10.16 -14.71 5.17
C ALA A 2 9.93 -15.68 4.00
N VAL A 3 9.47 -15.16 2.86
CA VAL A 3 9.20 -15.93 1.64
C VAL A 3 9.81 -15.21 0.45
N ALA A 4 10.59 -15.94 -0.35
CA ALA A 4 11.16 -15.40 -1.58
C ALA A 4 10.06 -15.17 -2.63
N LEU A 5 10.27 -14.20 -3.52
CA LEU A 5 9.44 -14.03 -4.71
C LEU A 5 9.91 -15.00 -5.80
N SER A 6 8.96 -15.63 -6.48
CA SER A 6 9.24 -16.36 -7.72
C SER A 6 9.16 -15.45 -8.93
N GLN A 7 8.34 -14.41 -8.87
CA GLN A 7 8.10 -13.52 -10.01
C GLN A 7 7.56 -12.16 -9.56
N VAL A 8 7.90 -11.12 -10.33
CA VAL A 8 7.30 -9.78 -10.25
C VAL A 8 6.70 -9.45 -11.61
N LEU A 9 5.46 -8.99 -11.63
CA LEU A 9 4.65 -8.72 -12.82
C LEU A 9 4.15 -7.27 -12.78
N PRO A 10 4.88 -6.30 -13.35
CA PRO A 10 4.40 -4.93 -13.45
C PRO A 10 3.21 -4.84 -14.41
N HIS A 11 2.32 -3.88 -14.19
CA HIS A 11 1.23 -3.62 -15.11
C HIS A 11 1.77 -3.27 -16.52
N PRO A 12 1.22 -3.81 -17.61
CA PRO A 12 1.76 -3.61 -18.97
C PRO A 12 1.82 -2.16 -19.45
N ARG A 13 1.03 -1.26 -18.84
CA ARG A 13 1.01 0.17 -19.17
C ARG A 13 1.98 1.02 -18.33
N TYR A 14 2.63 0.42 -17.33
CA TYR A 14 3.61 1.14 -16.53
C TYR A 14 4.82 1.48 -17.39
N ALA A 15 5.11 2.77 -17.51
CA ALA A 15 6.23 3.28 -18.29
C ALA A 15 7.10 4.29 -17.50
N GLY A 16 6.97 4.30 -16.17
CA GLY A 16 7.73 5.17 -15.26
C GLY A 16 6.85 6.14 -14.48
N GLU A 17 7.49 7.11 -13.84
CA GLU A 17 6.80 8.12 -13.02
C GLU A 17 5.72 8.87 -13.82
N ALA A 18 4.60 9.14 -13.15
CA ALA A 18 3.41 9.81 -13.70
C ALA A 18 2.69 9.06 -14.85
N THR A 19 3.00 7.78 -15.10
CA THR A 19 2.27 6.96 -16.08
C THR A 19 1.13 6.16 -15.45
N SER A 20 0.15 5.76 -16.26
CA SER A 20 -0.95 4.92 -15.79
C SER A 20 -0.48 3.51 -15.44
N GLY A 21 -1.12 2.87 -14.45
CA GLY A 21 -0.83 1.49 -14.10
C GLY A 21 0.34 1.35 -13.12
N ASP A 22 0.46 2.28 -12.17
CA ASP A 22 1.36 2.15 -11.03
C ASP A 22 0.88 1.04 -10.07
N VAL A 23 1.06 -0.21 -10.50
CA VAL A 23 0.72 -1.43 -9.76
C VAL A 23 1.51 -2.62 -10.31
N ALA A 24 1.87 -3.56 -9.43
CA ALA A 24 2.51 -4.81 -9.81
C ALA A 24 1.98 -5.98 -8.96
N LEU A 25 2.02 -7.20 -9.52
CA LEU A 25 1.77 -8.43 -8.78
C LEU A 25 3.10 -9.08 -8.38
N ALA A 26 3.26 -9.41 -7.11
CA ALA A 26 4.39 -10.17 -6.59
C ALA A 26 3.95 -11.61 -6.29
N ARG A 27 4.45 -12.58 -7.04
CA ARG A 27 4.14 -14.00 -6.82
C ARG A 27 5.14 -14.60 -5.83
N LEU A 28 4.63 -15.14 -4.73
CA LEU A 28 5.46 -15.85 -3.76
C LEU A 28 5.97 -17.17 -4.33
N ALA A 29 7.17 -17.60 -3.94
CA ALA A 29 7.74 -18.89 -4.34
C ALA A 29 7.01 -20.10 -3.76
N ARG A 30 6.26 -19.89 -2.67
CA ARG A 30 5.37 -20.88 -2.06
C ARG A 30 4.17 -20.19 -1.41
N ALA A 31 3.10 -20.94 -1.21
CA ALA A 31 1.94 -20.45 -0.45
C ALA A 31 2.34 -20.13 1.00
N VAL A 32 1.76 -19.06 1.55
CA VAL A 32 1.88 -18.69 2.97
C VAL A 32 0.63 -19.16 3.69
N PRO A 33 0.76 -19.92 4.80
CA PRO A 33 -0.39 -20.33 5.58
C PRO A 33 -1.06 -19.12 6.22
N PHE A 34 -2.39 -19.09 6.19
CA PHE A 34 -3.16 -18.07 6.88
C PHE A 34 -3.12 -18.27 8.39
N SER A 35 -3.19 -17.17 9.11
CA SER A 35 -3.17 -17.13 10.57
C SER A 35 -3.87 -15.86 11.07
N ALA A 36 -4.00 -15.70 12.37
CA ALA A 36 -4.53 -14.47 12.96
C ALA A 36 -3.74 -13.20 12.54
N ALA A 37 -2.46 -13.34 12.19
CA ALA A 37 -1.60 -12.24 11.78
C ALA A 37 -1.42 -12.12 10.25
N VAL A 38 -1.91 -13.10 9.47
CA VAL A 38 -1.72 -13.14 8.01
C VAL A 38 -3.04 -13.52 7.35
N LEU A 39 -3.72 -12.53 6.79
CA LEU A 39 -4.99 -12.67 6.09
C LEU A 39 -4.99 -11.81 4.81
N PRO A 40 -5.72 -12.22 3.77
CA PRO A 40 -5.90 -11.41 2.57
C PRO A 40 -6.81 -10.21 2.83
N VAL A 41 -6.62 -9.14 2.08
CA VAL A 41 -7.54 -7.99 2.02
C VAL A 41 -8.48 -8.13 0.82
N CYS A 42 -9.70 -7.62 0.93
CA CYS A 42 -10.63 -7.57 -0.19
C CYS A 42 -10.22 -6.48 -1.19
N LEU A 43 -10.26 -6.80 -2.48
CA LEU A 43 -10.14 -5.81 -3.54
C LEU A 43 -11.50 -5.14 -3.79
N PRO A 44 -11.53 -3.85 -4.14
CA PRO A 44 -12.77 -3.17 -4.50
C PRO A 44 -13.39 -3.81 -5.76
N ALA A 45 -14.72 -3.86 -5.80
CA ALA A 45 -15.42 -4.27 -7.01
C ALA A 45 -15.10 -3.31 -8.18
N PRO A 46 -15.04 -3.81 -9.42
CA PRO A 46 -14.85 -2.96 -10.59
C PRO A 46 -15.87 -1.81 -10.62
N GLY A 47 -15.39 -0.58 -10.79
CA GLY A 47 -16.25 0.61 -10.86
C GLY A 47 -16.79 1.14 -9.54
N LEU A 48 -16.40 0.54 -8.39
CA LEU A 48 -16.71 1.10 -7.08
C LEU A 48 -16.17 2.53 -6.96
N ARG A 49 -17.02 3.46 -6.51
CA ARG A 49 -16.67 4.85 -6.24
C ARG A 49 -16.84 5.12 -4.75
N PHE A 50 -15.84 5.78 -4.16
CA PHE A 50 -15.90 6.27 -2.79
C PHE A 50 -16.37 7.74 -2.81
N PRO A 51 -17.53 8.08 -2.23
CA PRO A 51 -17.98 9.46 -2.15
C PRO A 51 -16.99 10.35 -1.38
N PRO A 52 -16.94 11.66 -1.67
CA PRO A 52 -16.22 12.61 -0.83
C PRO A 52 -16.64 12.50 0.64
N GLY A 53 -15.68 12.60 1.56
CA GLY A 53 -15.92 12.38 2.99
C GLY A 53 -15.94 10.91 3.43
N THR A 54 -15.74 9.95 2.51
CA THR A 54 -15.53 8.55 2.91
C THR A 54 -14.28 8.42 3.76
N ARG A 55 -14.43 7.88 4.98
CA ARG A 55 -13.30 7.64 5.86
C ARG A 55 -12.51 6.42 5.40
N CYS A 56 -11.25 6.64 5.02
CA CYS A 56 -10.29 5.61 4.62
C CYS A 56 -9.18 5.50 5.66
N VAL A 57 -8.48 4.35 5.68
CA VAL A 57 -7.30 4.14 6.53
C VAL A 57 -6.15 3.70 5.63
N ALA A 58 -5.01 4.39 5.75
CA ALA A 58 -3.74 3.97 5.21
C ALA A 58 -2.76 3.66 6.35
N THR A 59 -1.92 2.65 6.17
CA THR A 59 -0.92 2.22 7.15
C THR A 59 0.38 1.83 6.43
N GLY A 60 1.52 2.03 7.08
CA GLY A 60 2.84 1.72 6.51
C GLY A 60 3.98 2.08 7.46
N TRP A 61 5.21 1.86 6.99
CA TRP A 61 6.46 2.18 7.72
C TRP A 61 7.21 3.37 7.09
N GLY A 62 6.49 4.23 6.36
CA GLY A 62 7.06 5.42 5.73
C GLY A 62 7.44 6.50 6.73
N ASP A 63 7.97 7.61 6.23
CA ASP A 63 8.25 8.79 7.05
C ASP A 63 6.96 9.35 7.65
N ILE A 64 7.04 9.74 8.92
CA ILE A 64 5.94 10.37 9.66
C ILE A 64 6.08 11.89 9.72
N ARG A 65 7.17 12.45 9.17
CA ARG A 65 7.46 13.89 9.11
C ARG A 65 7.52 14.35 7.65
N GLU A 66 6.91 15.49 7.38
CA GLU A 66 7.04 16.17 6.10
C GLU A 66 8.48 16.70 5.94
N GLY A 67 9.16 16.41 4.82
CA GLY A 67 10.54 16.84 4.55
C GLY A 67 11.67 15.94 5.08
N GLY A 68 11.34 14.76 5.61
CA GLY A 68 12.21 13.66 6.06
C GLY A 68 13.73 13.85 6.13
N GLU A 69 14.25 14.19 7.31
CA GLU A 69 15.66 14.03 7.65
C GLU A 69 15.96 12.59 8.09
N LYS A 70 17.02 11.96 7.53
CA LYS A 70 17.46 10.60 7.87
C LYS A 70 17.96 10.51 9.32
N GLY A 71 17.06 10.34 10.28
CA GLY A 71 17.38 9.98 11.66
C GLY A 71 17.54 8.47 11.84
N PRO A 72 18.47 7.97 12.69
CA PRO A 72 18.73 6.55 12.82
C PRO A 72 17.63 5.87 13.66
N ARG A 73 16.96 4.89 13.04
CA ARG A 73 16.17 3.81 13.67
C ARG A 73 15.30 4.23 14.87
N GLY A 74 14.04 4.58 14.60
CA GLY A 74 12.98 4.60 15.61
C GLY A 74 11.63 4.34 14.96
N ILE A 75 11.12 3.11 15.09
CA ILE A 75 9.71 2.80 14.80
C ILE A 75 8.86 3.27 15.98
N ASN A 76 8.04 4.30 15.80
CA ASN A 76 6.93 4.63 16.71
C ASN A 76 5.88 5.49 15.97
N GLY A 77 4.69 4.92 15.77
CA GLY A 77 3.46 5.66 15.44
C GLY A 77 2.72 5.19 14.19
N VAL A 78 1.68 4.35 14.35
CA VAL A 78 0.61 4.22 13.34
C VAL A 78 -0.46 5.28 13.65
N ASN A 79 -0.33 6.47 13.08
CA ASN A 79 -1.42 7.45 13.07
C ASN A 79 -2.22 7.25 11.79
N GLY A 80 -3.48 6.84 11.93
CA GLY A 80 -4.42 6.79 10.81
C GLY A 80 -4.57 8.20 10.21
N VAL A 81 -4.23 8.34 8.95
CA VAL A 81 -4.48 9.59 8.21
C VAL A 81 -5.98 9.74 8.02
N ASN A 82 -6.58 10.71 8.70
CA ASN A 82 -7.92 11.18 8.36
C ASN A 82 -7.77 11.92 7.03
N GLY A 83 -8.11 11.27 5.92
CA GLY A 83 -8.06 11.90 4.60
C GLY A 83 -9.12 12.99 4.49
N GLU A 84 -8.80 14.22 4.93
CA GLU A 84 -9.60 15.39 4.65
C GLU A 84 -9.07 15.98 3.35
N SER A 85 -9.70 15.60 2.23
CA SER A 85 -9.40 16.17 0.92
C SER A 85 -9.97 17.59 0.88
N THR A 86 -9.18 18.61 1.25
CA THR A 86 -9.54 19.99 0.91
C THR A 86 -9.35 20.17 -0.58
N GLY A 87 -10.47 20.21 -1.30
CA GLY A 87 -10.48 20.54 -2.72
C GLY A 87 -9.99 21.97 -2.96
N SER A 88 -9.23 22.13 -4.04
CA SER A 88 -9.07 23.37 -4.78
C SER A 88 -9.20 23.04 -6.26
#